data_AF-A0A4V5UAC3-F1
#
_entry.id   AF-A0A4V5UAC3-F1
#
_cell.length_a   1.000
_cell.length_b   1.000
_cell.length_c   1.000
_cell.angle_alpha   90.00
_cell.angle_beta   90.00
_cell.angle_gamma   90.00
#
_symmetry.space_group_name_H-M   'P 1'
#
loop_
_entity.id
_entity.type
_entity.pdbx_description
1 polymer ?
#
loop_
_entity_poly.entity_id
_entity_poly.type
_entity_poly.pdbx_seq_one_letter_code
_entity_poly.pdbx_strand_id
1 'polypeptide(L)'
;MIIHSIIIYDYIDRKINKFNFESQTNIFVSKSNTVGKSSLMKSIYYCLGYSVKSWPTNWNIQNMMFQIKISNREREHIIIRNKNLF
;
A
#
# COMPACT_ATOMS: atom_id res chain seq x y z
N MET A 1 9.32 -4.99 12.92
CA MET A 1 9.21 -4.34 11.61
C MET A 1 8.21 -3.21 11.74
N ILE A 2 8.60 -1.97 11.44
CA ILE A 2 7.72 -0.79 11.47
C ILE A 2 7.56 -0.28 10.03
N ILE A 3 6.33 0.04 9.63
CA ILE A 3 6.03 0.63 8.31
C ILE A 3 5.99 2.16 8.47
N HIS A 4 6.81 2.88 7.71
CA HIS A 4 6.88 4.33 7.76
C HIS A 4 6.02 5.01 6.70
N SER A 5 5.92 4.40 5.51
CA SER A 5 5.03 4.91 4.47
C SER A 5 4.70 3.85 3.44
N ILE A 6 3.61 4.08 2.72
CA ILE A 6 3.25 3.36 1.51
C ILE A 6 2.93 4.35 0.40
N ILE A 7 3.44 4.07 -0.81
CA ILE A 7 3.08 4.74 -2.05
C ILE A 7 2.33 3.73 -2.91
N ILE A 8 1.17 4.15 -3.42
CA ILE A 8 0.35 3.41 -4.38
C ILE A 8 0.28 4.27 -5.63
N TYR A 9 0.86 3.77 -6.71
CA TYR A 9 0.96 4.50 -7.97
C TYR A 9 0.32 3.70 -9.09
N ASP A 10 -0.72 4.26 -9.70
CA ASP A 10 -1.21 3.81 -11.00
C ASP A 10 -0.52 4.63 -12.10
N TYR A 11 0.38 4.01 -12.84
CA TYR A 11 1.19 4.70 -13.83
C TYR A 11 0.48 4.95 -15.15
N ILE A 12 -0.60 4.21 -15.44
CA ILE A 12 -1.43 4.43 -16.63
C ILE A 12 -2.36 5.61 -16.38
N ASP A 13 -3.07 5.59 -15.24
CA ASP A 13 -4.00 6.66 -14.85
C ASP A 13 -3.30 7.89 -14.26
N ARG A 14 -1.97 7.83 -14.05
CA ARG A 14 -1.14 8.87 -13.41
C ARG A 14 -1.65 9.30 -12.03
N LYS A 15 -2.18 8.35 -11.25
CA LYS A 15 -2.70 8.60 -9.89
C LYS A 15 -1.72 8.09 -8.85
N ILE A 16 -1.30 8.97 -7.93
CA ILE A 16 -0.41 8.63 -6.82
C ILE A 16 -1.14 8.90 -5.50
N ASN A 17 -1.13 7.91 -4.60
CA ASN A 17 -1.49 8.09 -3.21
C ASN A 17 -0.28 7.75 -2.33
N LYS A 18 0.04 8.63 -1.39
CA LYS A 18 1.09 8.40 -0.39
C LYS A 18 0.48 8.52 1.00
N PHE A 19 0.74 7.52 1.83
CA PHE A 19 0.36 7.51 3.24
C PHE A 19 1.63 7.42 4.06
N ASN A 20 1.83 8.38 4.96
CA ASN A 20 2.87 8.34 5.97
C ASN A 20 2.25 7.87 7.27
N PHE A 21 2.98 7.04 8.01
CA PHE A 21 2.58 6.58 9.32
C PHE A 21 3.45 7.24 10.37
N GLU A 22 2.81 7.72 11.43
CA GLU A 22 3.50 8.18 12.61
C GLU A 22 4.08 7.00 13.40
N SER A 23 5.08 7.27 14.24
CA SER A 23 5.76 6.25 15.05
C SER A 23 4.86 5.61 16.13
N GLN A 24 3.71 6.23 16.41
CA GLN A 24 2.77 5.81 17.44
C GLN A 24 1.48 5.27 16.80
N THR A 25 0.37 5.32 17.55
CA THR A 25 -0.94 4.87 17.07
C THR A 25 -1.43 5.72 15.91
N ASN A 26 -1.71 5.07 14.78
CA ASN A 26 -2.32 5.69 13.61
C ASN A 26 -3.80 5.29 13.54
N ILE A 27 -4.71 6.25 13.38
CA ILE A 27 -6.16 5.98 13.31
C ILE A 27 -6.68 6.39 11.93
N PHE A 28 -7.23 5.42 11.19
CA PHE A 28 -7.85 5.63 9.87
C PHE A 28 -9.37 5.69 10.00
N VAL A 29 -9.93 6.91 9.99
CA VAL A 29 -11.38 7.14 10.02
C VAL A 29 -11.90 7.63 8.67
N SER A 30 -13.17 7.34 8.37
CA SER A 30 -13.87 7.94 7.24
C SER A 30 -15.34 8.13 7.59
N LYS A 31 -15.96 9.19 7.07
CA LYS A 31 -17.39 9.48 7.29
C LYS A 31 -18.33 8.49 6.61
N SER A 32 -17.85 7.81 5.57
CA SER A 32 -18.62 6.83 4.80
C SER A 32 -17.85 5.52 4.61
N ASN A 33 -18.59 4.48 4.21
CA ASN A 33 -18.01 3.22 3.78
C ASN A 33 -17.35 3.36 2.40
N THR A 34 -16.48 2.39 2.06
CA THR A 34 -15.88 2.29 0.71
C THR A 34 -14.89 3.40 0.34
N VAL A 35 -14.47 4.23 1.30
CA VAL A 35 -13.49 5.34 1.10
C VAL A 35 -12.04 4.85 0.91
N GLY A 36 -11.78 3.55 1.02
CA GLY A 36 -10.47 2.96 0.71
C GLY A 36 -9.66 2.46 1.90
N LYS A 37 -10.21 2.44 3.12
CA LYS A 37 -9.54 1.84 4.30
C LYS A 37 -9.10 0.39 4.04
N SER A 38 -9.99 -0.43 3.49
CA SER A 38 -9.67 -1.81 3.11
C SER A 38 -8.68 -1.88 1.95
N SER A 39 -8.73 -0.94 1.01
CA SER A 39 -7.78 -0.86 -0.11
C SER A 39 -6.37 -0.54 0.37
N LEU A 40 -6.21 0.36 1.35
CA LEU A 40 -4.92 0.65 1.98
C LEU A 40 -4.34 -0.60 2.64
N MET A 41 -5.14 -1.31 3.45
CA MET A 41 -4.67 -2.54 4.10
C MET A 41 -4.30 -3.64 3.10
N LYS A 42 -5.12 -3.84 2.06
CA LYS A 42 -4.83 -4.78 0.96
C LYS A 42 -3.54 -4.41 0.23
N SER A 43 -3.29 -3.12 0.00
CA SER A 43 -2.08 -2.61 -0.64
C SER A 43 -0.83 -2.93 0.20
N ILE A 44 -0.94 -2.80 1.53
CA ILE A 44 0.15 -3.16 2.44
C ILE A 44 0.44 -4.66 2.35
N TYR A 45 -0.59 -5.50 2.54
CA TYR A 45 -0.43 -6.96 2.47
C TYR A 45 0.11 -7.42 1.11
N TYR A 46 -0.41 -6.86 0.04
CA TYR A 46 0.02 -7.19 -1.31
C TYR A 46 1.50 -6.87 -1.52
N CYS A 47 1.95 -5.67 -1.14
CA CYS A 47 3.35 -5.30 -1.28
C CYS A 47 4.28 -6.19 -0.44
N LEU A 48 3.81 -6.66 0.72
CA LEU A 48 4.53 -7.61 1.58
C LEU A 48 4.46 -9.08 1.10
N GLY A 49 3.87 -9.36 -0.05
CA GLY A 49 3.88 -10.69 -0.69
C GLY A 49 2.57 -11.47 -0.61
N TYR A 50 1.56 -10.99 0.11
CA TYR A 50 0.28 -11.69 0.19
C TYR A 50 -0.51 -11.63 -1.13
N SER A 51 -1.18 -12.73 -1.48
CA SER A 51 -2.06 -12.77 -2.66
C SER A 51 -3.46 -12.27 -2.33
N VAL A 52 -3.74 -11.01 -2.70
CA VAL A 52 -5.04 -10.39 -2.49
C VAL A 52 -6.05 -10.89 -3.52
N LYS A 53 -7.09 -11.58 -3.04
CA LYS A 53 -8.12 -12.20 -3.90
C LYS A 53 -9.10 -11.20 -4.53
N SER A 54 -9.37 -10.08 -3.87
CA SER A 54 -10.36 -9.10 -4.34
C SER A 54 -9.85 -7.68 -4.21
N TRP A 55 -9.91 -6.93 -5.31
CA TRP A 55 -9.56 -5.53 -5.39
C TRP A 55 -10.80 -4.68 -5.68
N PRO A 56 -10.77 -3.37 -5.40
CA PRO A 56 -11.80 -2.46 -5.89
C PRO A 56 -11.98 -2.62 -7.41
N THR A 57 -13.22 -2.60 -7.89
CA THR A 57 -13.55 -2.87 -9.30
C THR A 57 -12.89 -1.90 -10.28
N ASN A 58 -12.57 -0.70 -9.83
CA ASN A 58 -11.90 0.33 -10.60
C ASN A 58 -10.36 0.29 -10.52
N TRP A 59 -9.76 -0.72 -9.88
CA TRP A 59 -8.31 -0.85 -9.78
C TRP A 59 -7.79 -1.89 -10.77
N ASN A 60 -6.88 -1.46 -11.65
CA ASN A 60 -6.10 -2.38 -12.46
C ASN A 60 -4.71 -2.59 -11.82
N ILE A 61 -4.58 -3.65 -11.02
CA ILE A 61 -3.36 -3.95 -10.27
C ILE A 61 -2.14 -4.19 -11.18
N GLN A 62 -2.35 -4.63 -12.42
CA GLN A 62 -1.24 -4.80 -13.37
C GLN A 62 -0.60 -3.48 -13.77
N ASN A 63 -1.33 -2.37 -13.65
CA ASN A 63 -0.88 -1.01 -13.92
C ASN A 63 -0.40 -0.29 -12.65
N MET A 64 -0.38 -0.99 -11.51
CA MET A 64 -0.08 -0.39 -10.23
C MET A 64 1.27 -0.86 -9.68
N MET A 65 1.97 0.09 -9.05
CA MET A 65 3.16 -0.13 -8.25
C MET A 65 2.85 0.22 -6.80
N PHE A 66 3.26 -0.66 -5.91
CA PHE A 66 3.16 -0.49 -4.47
C PHE A 66 4.58 -0.42 -3.91
N GLN A 67 4.86 0.61 -3.12
CA GLN A 67 6.16 0.76 -2.47
C GLN A 67 5.95 1.00 -0.99
N ILE A 68 6.62 0.23 -0.14
CA ILE A 68 6.59 0.42 1.31
C ILE A 68 7.99 0.72 1.81
N LYS A 69 8.11 1.79 2.60
CA LYS A 69 9.30 2.03 3.42
C LYS A 69 9.10 1.38 4.79
N ILE A 70 9.99 0.47 5.18
CA ILE A 70 9.98 -0.20 6.47
C ILE A 70 11.31 -0.02 7.20
N SER A 71 11.28 -0.14 8.52
CA SER A 71 12.46 -0.41 9.34
C SER A 71 12.35 -1.78 9.99
N ASN A 72 13.47 -2.48 10.01
CA ASN A 72 13.64 -3.73 10.74
C ASN A 72 14.91 -3.64 11.59
N ARG A 73 14.73 -3.46 12.90
CA ARG A 73 15.81 -3.07 13.82
C ARG A 73 16.42 -1.74 13.34
N GLU A 74 17.73 -1.69 13.16
CA GLU A 74 18.48 -0.49 12.73
C GLU A 74 18.55 -0.33 11.21
N ARG A 75 17.92 -1.23 10.43
CA ARG A 75 17.98 -1.20 8.97
C ARG A 75 16.70 -0.66 8.38
N GLU A 76 16.85 0.30 7.47
CA GLU A 76 15.77 0.75 6.60
C GLU A 76 15.74 -0.08 5.32
N HIS A 77 14.53 -0.40 4.86
CA HIS A 77 14.31 -1.10 3.61
C HIS A 77 13.19 -0.46 2.82
N ILE A 78 13.28 -0.59 1.50
CA ILE A 78 12.20 -0.26 0.58
C ILE A 78 11.80 -1.56 -0.11
N ILE A 79 10.52 -1.90 0.01
CA ILE A 79 9.92 -3.03 -0.70
C ILE A 79 9.08 -2.45 -1.83
N ILE A 80 9.30 -2.91 -3.06
CA ILE A 80 8.52 -2.51 -4.23
C ILE A 80 7.89 -3.75 -4.84
N ARG A 81 6.58 -3.69 -5.07
CA ARG A 81 5.85 -4.68 -5.85
C ARG A 81 5.21 -4.00 -7.05
N ASN A 82 5.57 -4.48 -8.23
CA ASN A 82 4.95 -4.16 -9.51
C ASN A 82 4.59 -5.49 -10.15
N LYS A 83 3.31 -5.75 -10.43
CA LYS A 83 2.82 -7.07 -10.91
C LYS A 83 3.17 -8.23 -9.94
N ASN A 84 3.14 -9.46 -10.44
CA ASN A 84 3.66 -10.66 -9.77
C ASN A 84 5.13 -10.88 -10.14
N LEU A 85 6.00 -9.88 -9.95
CA LEU A 85 7.43 -10.00 -10.26
C LEU A 85 8.22 -10.87 -9.25
N PHE A 86 7.52 -11.63 -8.40
CA PHE A 86 8.07 -12.66 -7.52
C PHE A 86 7.06 -13.80 -7.39
#